data_AF-A0A6A0H973-F1
#
_entry.id   AF-A0A6A0H973-F1
#
_cell.length_a   1.000
_cell.length_b   1.000
_cell.length_c   1.000
_cell.angle_alpha   90.00
_cell.angle_beta   90.00
_cell.angle_gamma   90.00
#
_symmetry.space_group_name_H-M   'P 1'
#
loop_
_entity.id
_entity.type
_entity.pdbx_description
1 polymer ?
#
loop_
_entity_poly.entity_id
_entity_poly.type
_entity_poly.pdbx_seq_one_letter_code
_entity_poly.pdbx_strand_id
1 'polypeptide(L)'
;MSNPAGRKLRILCLHGYRQDAETFRRRIGALRKKLNSLAEFEFVEGSLEVVAGDESGIPGEEGRAPGRGWWFSREDGFFRATHHSDYQRGFEVRNIVFINSGV
;
A
#
# COMPACT_ATOMS: atom_id res chain seq x y z
N MET A 1 24.08 -7.13 -19.63
CA MET A 1 23.61 -5.89 -20.26
C MET A 1 23.57 -4.80 -19.20
N SER A 2 24.62 -3.98 -19.13
CA SER A 2 24.73 -2.86 -18.20
C SER A 2 23.93 -1.66 -18.73
N ASN A 3 23.20 -0.98 -17.86
CA ASN A 3 22.51 0.28 -18.19
C ASN A 3 23.58 1.33 -18.55
N PRO A 4 23.55 1.97 -19.73
CA PRO A 4 24.62 2.87 -20.20
C PRO A 4 24.89 4.10 -19.31
N ALA A 5 24.04 4.40 -18.33
CA ALA A 5 24.25 5.47 -17.35
C ALA A 5 24.67 4.98 -15.95
N GLY A 6 24.87 3.67 -15.74
CA GLY A 6 25.26 3.09 -14.44
C GLY A 6 24.22 3.20 -13.31
N ARG A 7 23.09 3.89 -13.53
CA ARG A 7 22.06 4.16 -12.51
C ARG A 7 20.97 3.10 -12.50
N LYS A 8 20.60 2.60 -11.33
CA LYS A 8 19.47 1.66 -11.17
C LYS A 8 18.12 2.36 -11.45
N LEU A 9 17.15 1.59 -11.92
CA LEU A 9 15.75 2.02 -11.97
C LEU A 9 15.23 2.24 -10.54
N ARG A 10 14.32 3.19 -10.34
CA ARG A 10 13.64 3.40 -9.06
C ARG A 10 12.19 2.99 -9.21
N ILE A 11 11.76 2.01 -8.44
CA ILE A 11 10.40 1.45 -8.50
C ILE A 11 9.67 1.83 -7.21
N LEU A 12 8.60 2.61 -7.34
CA LEU A 12 7.68 2.90 -6.26
C LEU A 12 6.72 1.71 -6.06
N CYS A 13 6.63 1.23 -4.83
CA CYS A 13 5.87 0.05 -4.45
C CYS A 13 4.68 0.44 -3.59
N LEU A 14 3.48 0.37 -4.17
CA LEU A 14 2.21 0.62 -3.50
C LEU A 14 1.56 -0.72 -3.12
N HIS A 15 1.32 -0.93 -1.84
CA HIS A 15 0.65 -2.15 -1.35
C HIS A 15 -0.85 -2.14 -1.68
N GLY A 16 -1.50 -3.31 -1.63
CA GLY A 16 -2.94 -3.44 -1.82
C GLY A 16 -3.77 -3.09 -0.57
N TYR A 17 -5.08 -3.04 -0.71
CA TYR A 17 -6.01 -2.82 0.42
C TYR A 17 -5.79 -3.83 1.56
N ARG A 18 -5.81 -3.35 2.82
CA ARG A 18 -5.58 -4.14 4.05
C ARG A 18 -4.23 -4.87 4.08
N GLN A 19 -3.23 -4.30 3.42
CA GLN A 19 -1.83 -4.67 3.51
C GLN A 19 -1.05 -3.49 4.11
N ASP A 20 0.25 -3.66 4.24
CA ASP A 20 1.20 -2.66 4.71
C ASP A 20 2.49 -2.75 3.87
N ALA A 21 3.36 -1.75 3.99
CA ALA A 21 4.59 -1.65 3.21
C ALA A 21 5.54 -2.84 3.42
N GLU A 22 5.67 -3.32 4.66
CA GLU A 22 6.57 -4.40 5.06
C GLU A 22 6.11 -5.75 4.50
N THR A 23 4.82 -6.05 4.64
CA THR A 23 4.16 -7.24 4.12
C THR A 23 4.31 -7.30 2.60
N PHE A 24 4.14 -6.16 1.90
CA PHE A 24 4.37 -6.13 0.45
C PHE A 24 5.84 -6.40 0.11
N ARG A 25 6.78 -5.75 0.80
CA ARG A 25 8.23 -5.96 0.64
C ARG A 25 8.63 -7.43 0.80
N ARG A 26 8.09 -8.10 1.81
CA ARG A 26 8.33 -9.53 2.07
C ARG A 26 7.75 -10.41 0.96
N ARG A 27 6.52 -10.14 0.50
CA ARG A 27 5.85 -10.93 -0.55
C ARG A 27 6.59 -10.91 -1.88
N ILE A 28 7.21 -9.79 -2.26
CA ILE A 28 7.97 -9.67 -3.52
C ILE A 28 9.49 -9.87 -3.35
N GLY A 29 9.93 -10.51 -2.26
CA GLY A 29 11.36 -10.69 -1.96
C GLY A 29 12.16 -11.38 -3.08
N ALA A 30 11.61 -12.41 -3.70
CA ALA A 30 12.27 -13.11 -4.82
C ALA A 30 12.44 -12.22 -6.06
N LEU A 31 11.43 -11.39 -6.38
CA LEU A 31 11.49 -10.42 -7.47
C LEU A 31 12.57 -9.37 -7.20
N ARG A 32 12.59 -8.81 -5.99
CA ARG A 32 13.62 -7.83 -5.57
C ARG A 32 15.03 -8.41 -5.70
N LYS A 33 15.22 -9.67 -5.28
CA LYS A 33 16.52 -10.34 -5.38
C LYS A 33 16.95 -10.52 -6.83
N LYS A 34 16.04 -10.92 -7.73
CA LYS A 34 16.31 -11.07 -9.16
C LYS A 34 16.65 -9.74 -9.85
N LEU A 35 16.10 -8.63 -9.37
CA LEU A 35 16.25 -7.30 -9.97
C LEU A 35 17.25 -6.40 -9.25
N ASN A 36 18.00 -6.89 -8.25
CA ASN A 36 18.85 -6.06 -7.38
C ASN A 36 19.96 -5.29 -8.12
N SER A 37 20.40 -5.79 -9.27
CA SER A 37 21.39 -5.16 -10.15
C SER A 37 20.79 -4.13 -11.08
N LEU A 38 19.47 -4.16 -11.30
CA LEU A 38 18.74 -3.33 -12.26
C LEU A 38 17.90 -2.25 -11.59
N ALA A 39 17.40 -2.50 -10.38
CA ALA A 39 16.42 -1.63 -9.73
C ALA A 39 16.59 -1.53 -8.21
N GLU A 40 16.17 -0.38 -7.69
CA GLU A 40 15.90 -0.09 -6.28
C GLU A 40 14.39 0.03 -6.08
N PHE A 41 13.92 -0.39 -4.91
CA PHE A 41 12.49 -0.46 -4.59
C PHE A 41 12.20 0.41 -3.38
N GLU A 42 11.33 1.39 -3.57
CA GLU A 42 10.81 2.28 -2.53
C GLU A 42 9.43 1.78 -2.09
N PHE A 43 9.29 1.35 -0.83
CA PHE A 43 8.03 0.88 -0.28
C PHE A 43 7.38 1.98 0.54
N VAL A 44 6.09 2.19 0.31
CA VAL A 44 5.33 3.26 0.95
C VAL A 44 4.18 2.67 1.72
N GLU A 45 3.91 3.28 2.87
CA GLU A 45 2.76 2.99 3.72
C GLU A 45 1.54 3.85 3.38
N GLY A 46 0.36 3.23 3.33
CA GLY A 46 -0.91 3.92 3.18
C GLY A 46 -1.22 4.78 4.42
N SER A 47 -1.71 6.00 4.21
CA SER A 47 -1.94 6.95 5.30
C SER A 47 -3.15 6.62 6.19
N LEU A 48 -4.08 5.79 5.71
CA LEU A 48 -5.32 5.47 6.40
C LEU A 48 -5.26 4.08 7.01
N GLU A 49 -5.65 3.96 8.28
CA GLU A 49 -5.85 2.68 8.94
C GLU A 49 -7.24 2.14 8.61
N VAL A 50 -7.31 0.86 8.24
CA VAL A 50 -8.58 0.17 8.01
C VAL A 50 -9.08 -0.33 9.36
N VAL A 51 -10.32 0.01 9.68
CA VAL A 51 -10.98 -0.44 10.92
C VAL A 51 -10.99 -1.97 10.98
N ALA A 52 -10.71 -2.52 12.16
CA ALA A 52 -10.81 -3.95 12.40
C ALA A 52 -12.27 -4.42 12.24
N GLY A 53 -12.49 -5.38 11.34
CA GLY A 53 -13.80 -5.90 10.94
C GLY A 53 -13.65 -6.77 9.70
N ASP A 54 -14.66 -7.59 9.37
CA ASP A 54 -14.62 -8.40 8.15
C ASP A 54 -14.70 -7.51 6.88
N GLU A 55 -14.40 -8.05 5.70
CA GLU A 55 -14.61 -7.29 4.43
C GLU A 55 -16.10 -7.12 4.07
N SER A 56 -16.99 -7.77 4.83
CA SER A 56 -18.45 -7.68 4.69
C SER A 56 -19.01 -6.41 5.34
N GLY A 57 -18.26 -5.75 6.23
CA GLY A 57 -18.73 -4.63 7.05
C GLY A 57 -19.43 -5.07 8.35
N ILE A 58 -19.23 -6.32 8.79
CA ILE A 58 -19.72 -6.84 10.07
C ILE A 58 -18.63 -6.62 11.14
N PRO A 59 -18.94 -5.87 12.21
CA PRO A 59 -18.07 -5.77 13.38
C PRO A 59 -17.89 -7.14 14.03
N GLY A 60 -16.66 -7.53 14.37
CA GLY A 60 -16.43 -8.62 15.32
C GLY A 60 -15.68 -9.87 14.84
N GLU A 61 -15.07 -9.92 13.65
CA GLU A 61 -14.03 -10.93 13.41
C GLU A 61 -12.71 -10.48 14.05
N GLU A 62 -12.59 -10.78 15.34
CA GLU A 62 -11.41 -10.56 16.15
C GLU A 62 -10.21 -11.37 15.61
N GLY A 63 -9.08 -10.69 15.35
CA GLY A 63 -7.79 -11.37 15.17
C GLY A 63 -6.97 -10.96 13.95
N ARG A 64 -7.52 -10.23 12.96
CA ARG A 64 -6.69 -9.64 11.90
C ARG A 64 -6.23 -8.24 12.32
N ALA A 65 -4.91 -8.05 12.38
CA ALA A 65 -4.33 -6.73 12.60
C ALA A 65 -4.89 -5.73 11.57
N PRO A 66 -5.20 -4.48 11.99
CA PRO A 66 -5.69 -3.46 11.08
C PRO A 66 -4.66 -3.24 9.96
N GLY A 67 -5.09 -3.41 8.71
CA GLY A 67 -4.26 -3.13 7.54
C GLY A 67 -4.38 -1.66 7.13
N ARG A 68 -3.74 -1.28 6.04
CA ARG A 68 -3.73 0.10 5.57
C ARG A 68 -4.48 0.27 4.25
N GLY A 69 -4.95 1.49 4.03
CA GLY A 69 -5.67 1.92 2.84
C GLY A 69 -5.14 3.26 2.33
N TRP A 70 -5.29 3.48 1.02
CA TRP A 70 -4.90 4.73 0.37
C TRP A 70 -6.04 5.74 0.32
N TRP A 71 -7.24 5.24 0.05
CA TRP A 71 -8.49 5.99 0.08
C TRP A 71 -9.64 5.03 0.42
N PHE A 72 -10.75 5.58 0.90
CA PHE A 72 -11.96 4.84 1.19
C PHE A 72 -13.10 5.27 0.28
N SER A 73 -13.97 4.33 -0.03
CA SER A 73 -15.15 4.54 -0.88
C SER A 73 -16.45 4.55 -0.08
N ARG A 74 -16.36 4.50 1.27
CA ARG A 74 -17.46 4.42 2.22
C ARG A 74 -17.13 5.18 3.51
N GLU A 75 -18.16 5.71 4.17
CA GLU A 75 -18.04 6.47 5.43
C GLU A 75 -17.46 5.63 6.59
N ASP A 76 -17.73 4.33 6.60
CA ASP A 76 -17.26 3.37 7.61
C ASP A 76 -15.75 3.05 7.54
N GLY A 77 -15.00 3.66 6.62
CA GLY A 77 -13.56 3.47 6.51
C GLY A 77 -13.17 2.22 5.70
N PHE A 78 -14.06 1.72 4.83
CA PHE A 78 -13.78 0.60 3.94
C PHE A 78 -13.62 1.03 2.47
N PHE A 79 -12.83 0.26 1.73
CA PHE A 79 -12.72 0.36 0.28
C PHE A 79 -13.26 -0.90 -0.39
N ARG A 80 -14.03 -0.73 -1.47
CA ARG A 80 -14.44 -1.83 -2.36
C ARG A 80 -14.40 -1.38 -3.80
N ALA A 81 -13.57 -2.02 -4.62
CA ALA A 81 -13.35 -1.63 -6.01
C ALA A 81 -14.60 -1.66 -6.89
N THR A 82 -15.64 -2.41 -6.49
CA THR A 82 -16.91 -2.53 -7.22
C THR A 82 -17.96 -1.53 -6.77
N HIS A 83 -17.72 -0.75 -5.71
CA HIS A 83 -18.68 0.27 -5.28
C HIS A 83 -18.54 1.53 -6.13
N HIS A 84 -19.65 1.95 -6.75
CA HIS A 84 -19.79 3.33 -7.22
C HIS A 84 -19.99 4.23 -6.00
N SER A 85 -19.16 5.25 -5.84
CA SER A 85 -19.20 6.17 -4.70
C SER A 85 -18.58 7.50 -5.10
N ASP A 86 -19.20 8.60 -4.67
CA ASP A 86 -18.62 9.95 -4.68
C ASP A 86 -17.78 10.22 -3.42
N TYR A 87 -17.81 9.31 -2.45
CA TYR A 87 -16.98 9.34 -1.26
C TYR A 87 -15.54 8.92 -1.58
N GLN A 88 -14.59 9.80 -1.23
CA GLN A 88 -13.18 9.65 -1.58
C GLN A 88 -12.25 10.10 -0.45
N ARG A 89 -12.59 9.75 0.80
CA ARG A 89 -11.75 10.10 1.97
C ARG A 89 -10.33 9.56 1.77
N GLY A 90 -9.33 10.43 1.95
CA GLY A 90 -7.92 10.15 1.69
C GLY A 90 -7.41 10.65 0.35
N PHE A 91 -8.29 10.79 -0.65
CA PHE A 91 -7.94 11.38 -1.95
C PHE A 91 -7.85 12.92 -1.89
N GLU A 92 -8.53 13.52 -0.90
CA GLU A 92 -8.56 14.96 -0.64
C GLU A 92 -7.21 15.53 -0.18
N VAL A 93 -6.35 14.65 0.33
CA VAL A 93 -5.00 15.02 0.76
C VAL A 93 -4.17 15.25 -0.49
N ARG A 94 -4.08 16.51 -0.93
CA ARG A 94 -3.33 16.98 -2.11
C ARG A 94 -1.82 16.64 -2.09
N ASN A 95 -1.34 16.06 -0.99
CA ASN A 95 0.00 15.52 -0.85
C ASN A 95 -0.11 14.10 -0.31
N ILE A 96 0.14 13.10 -1.15
CA ILE A 96 0.49 11.78 -0.62
C ILE A 96 1.82 11.98 0.11
N VAL A 97 1.76 12.10 1.44
CA VAL A 97 2.95 12.18 2.27
C VAL A 97 3.49 10.76 2.36
N PHE A 98 4.48 10.50 1.52
CA PHE A 98 5.32 9.31 1.60
C PHE A 98 6.14 9.40 2.89
N ILE A 99 5.62 8.86 3.99
CA ILE A 99 6.42 8.71 5.22
C ILE A 99 7.40 7.58 4.94
N ASN A 100 8.61 7.96 4.50
CA ASN A 100 9.71 7.03 4.45
C ASN A 100 10.17 6.83 5.90
N SER A 101 9.75 5.72 6.51
CA SER A 101 10.25 5.23 7.79
C SER A 101 11.70 4.79 7.60
N GLY A 102 12.58 5.77 7.41
CA GLY A 102 14.01 5.54 7.24
C GLY A 102 14.60 4.95 8.52
N VAL A 103 14.97 3.67 8.44
CA VAL A 103 16.04 3.02 9.22
C VAL A 103 16.92 2.23 8.27
#